data_AF-A0A6V8NPZ3-F1
#
_entry.id   AF-A0A6V8NPZ3-F1
#
_cell.length_a   1.000
_cell.length_b   1.000
_cell.length_c   1.000
_cell.angle_alpha   90.00
_cell.angle_beta   90.00
_cell.angle_gamma   90.00
#
_symmetry.space_group_name_H-M   'P 1'
#
loop_
_entity.id
_entity.type
_entity.pdbx_description
1 polymer ?
#
loop_
_entity_poly.entity_id
_entity_poly.type
_entity_poly.pdbx_seq_one_letter_code
_entity_poly.pdbx_strand_id
1 'polypeptide(L)'
;MSRRTFLRLGCGTLLSGVVASVLGPVYATEVEPRWLEVIRLSILLPGLPEALDGFTIVQLSDFHLGPHVSSEDLRRSVEVTNTLGADLVALTGDFVYRSAGYSTPCARELASLRSRYGLYGVLGNHDVWTDPDKVASNLTKAGIVVLRNGRHPLEVKGVRLWRLGIEDTGYPGFLGSSFGDLRAL
;
A
#
# COMPACT_ATOMS: atom_id res chain seq x y z
N MET A 1 1.20 -51.65 22.86
CA MET A 1 2.09 -50.47 22.78
C MET A 1 3.04 -50.47 23.96
N SER A 2 4.36 -50.26 23.77
CA SER A 2 5.32 -50.26 24.90
C SER A 2 5.34 -48.90 25.61
N ARG A 3 5.60 -48.88 26.93
CA ARG A 3 5.75 -47.64 27.73
C ARG A 3 6.78 -46.66 27.13
N ARG A 4 7.84 -47.19 26.53
CA ARG A 4 8.89 -46.40 25.85
C ARG A 4 8.39 -45.76 24.57
N THR A 5 7.54 -46.44 23.81
CA THR A 5 6.93 -45.92 22.58
C THR A 5 5.91 -44.81 22.91
N PHE A 6 5.11 -44.99 23.95
CA PHE A 6 4.14 -43.98 24.42
C PHE A 6 4.82 -42.69 24.89
N LEU A 7 5.87 -42.78 25.71
CA LEU A 7 6.63 -41.61 26.18
C LEU A 7 7.38 -40.89 25.05
N ARG A 8 7.94 -41.63 24.09
CA ARG A 8 8.60 -41.02 22.92
C ARG A 8 7.63 -40.30 22.00
N LEU A 9 6.45 -40.86 21.74
CA LEU A 9 5.41 -40.17 20.97
C LEU A 9 4.88 -38.94 21.72
N GLY A 10 4.59 -39.07 23.02
CA GLY A 10 4.08 -37.95 23.83
C GLY A 10 5.07 -36.80 23.99
N CYS A 11 6.35 -37.07 24.24
CA CYS A 11 7.37 -36.03 24.30
C CYS A 11 7.63 -35.41 22.92
N GLY A 12 7.60 -36.20 21.85
CA GLY A 12 7.78 -35.70 20.48
C GLY A 12 6.66 -34.77 20.04
N THR A 13 5.40 -35.10 20.33
CA THR A 13 4.26 -34.23 20.00
C THR A 13 4.23 -32.95 20.85
N LEU A 14 4.59 -33.03 22.13
CA LEU A 14 4.69 -31.86 23.01
C LEU A 14 5.82 -30.91 22.57
N LEU A 15 7.01 -31.43 22.22
CA LEU A 15 8.09 -30.61 21.69
C LEU A 15 7.71 -29.94 20.37
N SER A 16 7.12 -30.68 19.43
CA SER A 16 6.66 -30.11 18.15
C SER A 16 5.57 -29.05 18.33
N GLY A 17 4.64 -29.26 19.25
CA GLY A 17 3.60 -28.29 19.60
C GLY A 17 4.19 -27.00 20.18
N VAL A 18 5.14 -27.11 21.11
CA VAL A 18 5.83 -25.95 21.70
C VAL A 18 6.62 -25.18 20.64
N VAL A 19 7.38 -25.89 19.80
CA VAL A 19 8.14 -25.28 18.70
C VAL A 19 7.23 -24.54 17.72
N ALA A 20 6.11 -25.13 17.30
CA ALA A 20 5.14 -24.47 16.43
C ALA A 20 4.51 -23.23 17.09
N SER A 21 4.17 -23.31 18.38
CA SER A 21 3.57 -22.18 19.11
C SER A 21 4.52 -21.03 19.42
N VAL A 22 5.83 -21.23 19.34
CA VAL A 22 6.83 -20.16 19.50
C VAL A 22 7.31 -19.65 18.14
N LEU A 23 7.68 -20.56 17.23
CA LEU A 23 8.20 -20.19 15.92
C LEU A 23 7.12 -19.59 15.00
N GLY A 24 5.88 -20.06 15.08
CA GLY A 24 4.78 -19.53 14.27
C GLY A 24 4.53 -18.04 14.53
N PRO A 25 4.30 -17.61 15.79
CA PRO A 25 4.15 -16.20 16.11
C PRO A 25 5.37 -15.35 15.78
N VAL A 26 6.59 -15.84 16.04
CA VAL A 26 7.83 -15.13 15.68
C VAL A 26 7.92 -14.95 14.16
N TYR A 27 7.62 -15.98 13.38
CA TYR A 27 7.60 -15.87 11.93
C TYR A 27 6.58 -14.83 11.44
N ALA A 28 5.34 -14.91 11.95
CA ALA A 28 4.25 -14.01 11.56
C ALA A 28 4.46 -12.54 12.00
N THR A 29 5.24 -12.30 13.06
CA THR A 29 5.45 -10.94 13.61
C THR A 29 6.78 -10.32 13.21
N GLU A 30 7.82 -11.13 13.02
CA GLU A 30 9.19 -10.61 12.81
C GLU A 30 9.74 -10.90 11.40
N VAL A 31 9.24 -11.94 10.73
CA VAL A 31 9.77 -12.39 9.43
C VAL A 31 8.86 -11.98 8.29
N GLU A 32 7.61 -12.44 8.29
CA GLU A 32 6.66 -12.19 7.20
C GLU A 32 6.46 -10.69 6.93
N PRO A 33 6.20 -9.82 7.92
CA PRO A 33 5.95 -8.40 7.65
C PRO A 33 7.17 -7.66 7.09
N ARG A 34 8.38 -8.20 7.30
CA ARG A 34 9.64 -7.64 6.81
C ARG A 34 10.09 -8.25 5.49
N TRP A 35 9.37 -9.24 4.98
CA TRP A 35 9.65 -9.88 3.71
C TRP A 35 9.11 -9.04 2.56
N LEU A 36 9.85 -8.00 2.20
CA LEU A 36 9.52 -7.18 1.05
C LEU A 36 9.82 -7.94 -0.25
N GLU A 37 8.79 -8.21 -1.04
CA GLU A 37 8.86 -8.85 -2.36
C GLU A 37 8.42 -7.87 -3.46
N VAL A 38 9.12 -7.89 -4.60
CA VAL A 38 8.74 -7.12 -5.79
C VAL A 38 8.09 -8.07 -6.80
N ILE A 39 6.77 -7.96 -6.93
CA ILE A 39 5.99 -8.71 -7.92
C ILE A 39 5.88 -7.90 -9.20
N ARG A 40 6.25 -8.48 -10.34
CA ARG A 40 6.15 -7.85 -11.67
C ARG A 40 5.05 -8.51 -12.48
N LEU A 41 4.06 -7.72 -12.89
CA LEU A 41 2.95 -8.16 -13.72
C LEU A 41 2.96 -7.41 -15.06
N SER A 42 2.89 -8.15 -16.16
CA SER A 42 2.73 -7.58 -17.51
C SER A 42 1.25 -7.58 -17.87
N ILE A 43 0.67 -6.39 -18.04
CA ILE A 43 -0.74 -6.24 -18.39
C ILE A 43 -0.85 -5.93 -19.88
N LEU A 44 -1.50 -6.82 -20.64
CA LEU A 44 -1.78 -6.62 -22.06
C LEU A 44 -3.15 -5.97 -22.23
N LEU A 45 -3.17 -4.75 -22.76
CA LEU A 45 -4.39 -3.98 -23.01
C LEU A 45 -4.63 -3.83 -24.51
N PRO A 46 -5.66 -4.49 -25.08
CA PRO A 46 -6.03 -4.28 -26.47
C PRO A 46 -6.37 -2.81 -26.74
N GLY A 47 -5.75 -2.24 -27.77
CA GLY A 47 -5.95 -0.83 -28.13
C GLY A 47 -5.18 0.16 -27.26
N LEU A 48 -4.23 -0.30 -26.43
CA LEU A 48 -3.30 0.60 -25.75
C LEU A 48 -2.46 1.36 -26.81
N PRO A 49 -2.45 2.70 -26.79
CA PRO A 49 -1.59 3.49 -27.67
C PRO A 49 -0.12 3.07 -27.55
N GLU A 50 0.56 2.94 -28.69
CA GLU A 50 1.98 2.51 -28.75
C GLU A 50 2.91 3.37 -27.88
N ALA A 51 2.60 4.66 -27.74
CA ALA A 51 3.35 5.56 -26.87
C ALA A 51 3.39 5.09 -25.39
N LEU A 52 2.36 4.37 -24.94
CA LEU A 52 2.22 3.82 -23.60
C LEU A 52 2.74 2.39 -23.47
N ASP A 53 3.22 1.78 -24.55
CA ASP A 53 3.87 0.49 -24.46
C ASP A 53 5.12 0.59 -23.56
N GLY A 54 5.25 -0.39 -22.66
CA GLY A 54 6.27 -0.40 -21.62
C GLY A 54 6.09 0.64 -20.49
N PHE A 55 4.94 1.33 -20.39
CA PHE A 55 4.67 2.23 -19.27
C PHE A 55 4.56 1.45 -17.96
N THR A 56 5.32 1.85 -16.96
CA THR A 56 5.46 1.13 -15.69
C THR A 56 4.78 1.86 -14.53
N ILE A 57 3.98 1.12 -13.76
CA ILE A 57 3.34 1.61 -12.54
C ILE A 57 3.83 0.75 -11.39
N VAL A 58 4.33 1.38 -10.32
CA VAL A 58 4.53 0.72 -9.03
C VAL A 58 3.33 1.05 -8.14
N GLN A 59 2.69 0.02 -7.61
CA GLN A 59 1.62 0.15 -6.65
C GLN A 59 2.13 -0.18 -5.25
N LEU A 60 1.82 0.67 -4.28
CA LEU A 60 2.05 0.42 -2.86
C LEU A 60 0.75 0.69 -2.08
N SER A 61 0.50 -0.08 -1.02
CA SER A 61 -0.75 -0.04 -0.26
C SER A 61 -0.52 -0.52 1.18
N ASP A 62 -1.51 -0.32 2.06
CA ASP A 62 -1.64 -1.01 3.34
C ASP A 62 -0.42 -0.87 4.25
N PHE A 63 0.18 0.32 4.25
CA PHE A 63 1.37 0.61 5.05
C PHE A 63 1.09 0.52 6.56
N HIS A 64 -0.11 0.92 6.98
CA HIS A 64 -0.55 0.92 8.37
C HIS A 64 0.51 1.42 9.36
N LEU A 65 1.15 2.56 9.05
CA LEU A 65 2.23 3.08 9.88
C LEU A 65 1.71 3.26 11.32
N GLY A 66 2.43 2.66 12.27
CA GLY A 66 1.94 2.53 13.64
C GLY A 66 2.75 1.54 14.48
N PRO A 67 2.12 0.89 15.48
CA PRO A 67 2.81 0.00 16.42
C PRO A 67 3.48 -1.23 15.78
N HIS A 68 2.98 -1.69 14.63
CA HIS A 68 3.45 -2.91 13.96
C HIS A 68 4.32 -2.62 12.74
N VAL A 69 4.18 -1.44 12.12
CA VAL A 69 4.96 -1.02 10.95
C VAL A 69 5.65 0.29 11.29
N SER A 70 6.98 0.26 11.31
CA SER A 70 7.80 1.40 11.66
C SER A 70 8.09 2.29 10.44
N SER A 71 8.59 3.50 10.69
CA SER A 71 9.07 4.37 9.59
C SER A 71 10.27 3.78 8.86
N GLU A 72 11.04 2.89 9.50
CA GLU A 72 12.16 2.20 8.87
C GLU A 72 11.69 1.16 7.85
N ASP A 73 10.64 0.39 8.20
CA ASP A 73 10.02 -0.57 7.28
C ASP A 73 9.46 0.16 6.04
N LEU A 74 8.77 1.27 6.26
CA LEU A 74 8.27 2.12 5.17
C LEU A 74 9.40 2.68 4.31
N ARG A 75 10.49 3.17 4.94
CA ARG A 75 11.66 3.69 4.23
C ARG A 75 12.30 2.64 3.33
N ARG A 76 12.43 1.41 3.80
CA ARG A 76 12.95 0.29 2.99
C ARG A 76 12.10 0.05 1.74
N SER A 77 10.77 0.09 1.88
CA SER A 77 9.86 -0.02 0.73
C SER A 77 10.01 1.13 -0.26
N VAL A 78 10.21 2.36 0.23
CA VAL A 78 10.50 3.53 -0.60
C VAL A 78 11.82 3.39 -1.35
N GLU A 79 12.88 2.95 -0.68
CA GLU A 79 14.19 2.73 -1.28
C GLU A 79 14.14 1.69 -2.39
N VAL A 80 13.54 0.53 -2.14
CA VAL A 80 13.33 -0.51 -3.15
C VAL A 80 12.50 0.01 -4.31
N THR A 81 11.39 0.71 -4.05
CA THR A 81 10.54 1.31 -5.09
C THR A 81 11.34 2.25 -6.00
N ASN A 82 12.20 3.09 -5.42
CA ASN A 82 13.03 4.03 -6.17
C ASN A 82 14.03 3.31 -7.10
N THR A 83 14.51 2.11 -6.73
CA THR A 83 15.38 1.30 -7.62
C THR A 83 14.66 0.78 -8.87
N LEU A 84 13.33 0.71 -8.86
CA LEU A 84 12.54 0.19 -9.98
C LEU A 84 12.43 1.19 -11.14
N GLY A 85 12.68 2.48 -10.90
CA GLY A 85 12.68 3.52 -11.93
C GLY A 85 11.33 3.73 -12.62
N ALA A 86 10.24 3.58 -11.87
CA ALA A 86 8.87 3.58 -12.37
C ALA A 86 8.46 4.89 -13.06
N ASP A 87 7.57 4.79 -14.05
CA ASP A 87 6.96 5.94 -14.69
C ASP A 87 5.98 6.64 -13.74
N LEU A 88 5.17 5.87 -13.00
CA LEU A 88 4.21 6.39 -12.02
C LEU A 88 4.22 5.54 -10.74
N VAL A 89 4.02 6.18 -9.59
CA VAL A 89 3.76 5.47 -8.32
C VAL A 89 2.32 5.74 -7.89
N ALA A 90 1.58 4.66 -7.68
CA ALA A 90 0.22 4.66 -7.16
C ALA A 90 0.21 4.18 -5.71
N LEU A 91 -0.37 4.99 -4.82
CA LEU A 91 -0.49 4.73 -3.39
C LEU A 91 -1.97 4.44 -3.09
N THR A 92 -2.33 3.18 -2.87
CA THR A 92 -3.73 2.72 -2.88
C THR A 92 -4.41 2.66 -1.52
N GLY A 93 -3.92 3.42 -0.54
CA GLY A 93 -4.59 3.65 0.74
C GLY A 93 -3.95 2.95 1.93
N ASP A 94 -4.61 3.11 3.07
CA ASP A 94 -4.25 2.53 4.37
C ASP A 94 -2.86 2.93 4.85
N PHE A 95 -2.62 4.24 4.89
CA PHE A 95 -1.35 4.85 5.28
C PHE A 95 -1.09 4.75 6.78
N VAL A 96 -2.13 4.87 7.61
CA VAL A 96 -2.00 4.97 9.08
C VAL A 96 -2.79 3.91 9.83
N TYR A 97 -2.29 3.51 10.99
CA TYR A 97 -3.02 2.60 11.90
C TYR A 97 -3.71 3.37 13.02
N ARG A 98 -5.05 3.49 12.95
CA ARG A 98 -5.96 3.97 14.01
C ARG A 98 -5.70 5.39 14.57
N SER A 99 -4.68 6.10 14.10
CA SER A 99 -4.32 7.44 14.59
C SER A 99 -3.70 8.28 13.49
N ALA A 100 -4.28 9.47 13.26
CA ALA A 100 -3.79 10.41 12.26
C ALA A 100 -2.47 11.06 12.68
N GLY A 101 -2.02 10.86 13.93
CA GLY A 101 -0.68 11.24 14.36
C GLY A 101 0.42 10.57 13.53
N TYR A 102 0.17 9.38 12.99
CA TYR A 102 1.11 8.67 12.12
C TYR A 102 1.17 9.22 10.68
N SER A 103 0.22 10.08 10.26
CA SER A 103 0.19 10.57 8.88
C SER A 103 1.36 11.50 8.55
N THR A 104 1.86 12.28 9.52
CA THR A 104 3.03 13.13 9.33
C THR A 104 4.32 12.32 9.11
N PRO A 105 4.70 11.35 9.99
CA PRO A 105 5.86 10.51 9.72
C PRO A 105 5.67 9.64 8.46
N CYS A 106 4.47 9.15 8.16
CA CYS A 106 4.19 8.41 6.93
C CYS A 106 4.47 9.26 5.69
N ALA A 107 3.86 10.45 5.62
CA ALA A 107 4.06 11.39 4.52
C ALA A 107 5.53 11.80 4.37
N ARG A 108 6.28 11.93 5.47
CA ARG A 108 7.72 12.23 5.43
C ARG A 108 8.53 11.15 4.72
N GLU A 109 8.29 9.87 5.02
CA GLU A 109 9.02 8.80 4.33
C GLU A 109 8.60 8.72 2.85
N LEU A 110 7.29 8.83 2.57
CA LEU A 110 6.75 8.80 1.20
C LEU A 110 7.21 9.98 0.33
N ALA A 111 7.54 11.13 0.92
CA ALA A 111 8.08 12.29 0.21
C ALA A 111 9.38 11.99 -0.56
N SER A 112 10.07 10.90 -0.20
CA SER A 112 11.31 10.47 -0.86
C SER A 112 11.07 9.56 -2.08
N LEU A 113 9.82 9.18 -2.36
CA LEU A 113 9.47 8.42 -3.56
C LEU A 113 9.76 9.23 -4.83
N ARG A 114 10.19 8.53 -5.87
CA ARG A 114 10.55 9.09 -7.16
C ARG A 114 9.83 8.34 -8.27
N SER A 115 9.29 9.11 -9.21
CA SER A 115 8.70 8.59 -10.44
C SER A 115 8.80 9.67 -11.52
N ARG A 116 8.63 9.28 -12.79
CA ARG A 116 8.72 10.22 -13.91
C ARG A 116 7.51 11.14 -14.02
N TYR A 117 6.32 10.61 -13.72
CA TYR A 117 5.03 11.27 -13.93
C TYR A 117 4.29 11.60 -12.62
N GLY A 118 4.95 11.44 -11.47
CA GLY A 118 4.44 11.86 -10.17
C GLY A 118 3.88 10.74 -9.29
N LEU A 119 3.50 11.13 -8.08
CA LEU A 119 2.98 10.27 -7.03
C LEU A 119 1.48 10.54 -6.88
N TYR A 120 0.66 9.50 -6.95
CA TYR A 120 -0.80 9.61 -6.86
C TYR A 120 -1.31 8.70 -5.77
N GLY A 121 -2.17 9.23 -4.90
CA GLY A 121 -2.72 8.49 -3.78
C GLY A 121 -4.23 8.55 -3.71
N VAL A 122 -4.84 7.50 -3.16
CA VAL A 122 -6.22 7.51 -2.66
C VAL A 122 -6.20 7.16 -1.18
N LEU A 123 -7.22 7.58 -0.43
CA LEU A 123 -7.34 7.19 0.98
C LEU A 123 -7.98 5.80 1.08
N GLY A 124 -7.45 4.98 1.97
CA GLY A 124 -8.05 3.70 2.35
C GLY A 124 -9.00 3.84 3.53
N ASN A 125 -9.65 2.74 3.90
CA ASN A 125 -10.63 2.73 4.98
C ASN A 125 -10.02 3.12 6.33
N HIS A 126 -8.78 2.72 6.63
CA HIS A 126 -8.12 3.09 7.88
C HIS A 126 -7.80 4.59 7.97
N ASP A 127 -7.51 5.22 6.84
CA ASP A 127 -7.28 6.67 6.78
C ASP A 127 -8.58 7.42 7.01
N VAL A 128 -9.63 6.96 6.34
CA VAL A 128 -10.97 7.56 6.36
C VAL A 128 -11.67 7.38 7.70
N TRP A 129 -11.50 6.25 8.39
CA TRP A 129 -12.05 6.03 9.73
C TRP A 129 -11.32 6.83 10.82
N THR A 130 -10.17 7.41 10.50
CA THR A 130 -9.35 8.13 11.47
C THR A 130 -9.54 9.65 11.37
N ASP A 131 -8.97 10.26 10.33
CA ASP A 131 -9.08 11.70 10.04
C ASP A 131 -8.64 11.90 8.57
N PRO A 132 -9.57 11.70 7.61
CA PRO A 132 -9.23 11.69 6.19
C PRO A 132 -8.61 13.00 5.73
N ASP A 133 -9.11 14.13 6.23
CA ASP A 133 -8.64 15.46 5.83
C ASP A 133 -7.22 15.71 6.30
N LYS A 134 -6.89 15.32 7.53
CA LYS A 134 -5.52 15.44 8.05
C LYS A 134 -4.55 14.52 7.33
N VAL A 135 -4.94 13.28 7.04
CA VAL A 135 -4.11 12.32 6.29
C VAL A 135 -3.86 12.87 4.89
N ALA A 136 -4.92 13.24 4.16
CA ALA A 136 -4.81 13.82 2.81
C ALA A 136 -3.93 15.08 2.80
N SER A 137 -4.17 16.01 3.72
CA SER A 137 -3.38 17.24 3.84
C SER A 137 -1.88 16.94 4.01
N ASN A 138 -1.52 15.97 4.85
CA ASN A 138 -0.12 15.64 5.08
C ASN A 138 0.52 14.97 3.86
N LEU A 139 -0.19 14.08 3.16
CA LEU A 139 0.27 13.48 1.92
C LEU A 139 0.45 14.54 0.82
N THR A 140 -0.50 15.46 0.68
CA THR A 140 -0.40 16.57 -0.29
C THR A 140 0.79 17.48 -0.01
N LYS A 141 1.06 17.79 1.26
CA LYS A 141 2.27 18.56 1.66
C LYS A 141 3.58 17.82 1.34
N ALA A 142 3.54 16.49 1.27
CA ALA A 142 4.66 15.65 0.84
C ALA A 142 4.79 15.52 -0.70
N GLY A 143 3.98 16.25 -1.47
CA GLY A 143 4.03 16.24 -2.94
C GLY A 143 3.22 15.13 -3.60
N ILE A 144 2.37 14.42 -2.84
CA ILE A 144 1.49 13.38 -3.36
C ILE A 144 0.18 14.01 -3.81
N VAL A 145 -0.23 13.72 -5.05
CA VAL A 145 -1.54 14.12 -5.54
C VAL A 145 -2.60 13.15 -5.00
N VAL A 146 -3.33 13.59 -3.98
CA VAL A 146 -4.41 12.78 -3.37
C VAL A 146 -5.70 12.98 -4.16
N LEU A 147 -6.20 11.89 -4.75
CA LEU A 147 -7.42 11.87 -5.55
C LEU A 147 -8.58 11.38 -4.68
N ARG A 148 -9.54 12.27 -4.41
CA ARG A 148 -10.75 11.97 -3.63
C ARG A 148 -11.98 12.05 -4.53
N ASN A 149 -12.50 10.91 -4.98
CA ASN A 149 -13.62 10.81 -5.94
C ASN A 149 -13.46 11.74 -7.16
N GLY A 150 -12.26 11.70 -7.74
CA GLY A 150 -11.82 12.67 -8.73
C GLY A 150 -10.96 12.06 -9.83
N ARG A 151 -10.71 12.86 -10.85
CA ARG A 151 -9.87 12.50 -11.98
C ARG A 151 -8.74 13.50 -12.17
N HIS A 152 -7.60 13.02 -12.64
CA HIS A 152 -6.50 13.89 -13.00
C HIS A 152 -5.88 13.47 -14.35
N PRO A 153 -5.89 14.36 -15.36
CA PRO A 153 -5.32 14.05 -16.67
C PRO A 153 -3.79 14.00 -16.58
N LEU A 154 -3.20 12.99 -17.21
CA LEU A 154 -1.77 12.79 -17.36
C LEU A 154 -1.43 12.80 -18.85
N GLU A 155 -0.47 13.59 -19.26
CA GLU A 155 0.05 13.52 -20.63
C GLU A 155 1.34 12.70 -20.63
N VAL A 156 1.36 11.60 -21.40
CA VAL A 156 2.51 10.70 -21.55
C VAL A 156 2.84 10.64 -23.04
N LYS A 157 3.99 11.18 -23.44
CA LYS A 157 4.46 11.16 -24.84
C LYS A 157 3.38 11.58 -25.86
N GLY A 158 2.58 12.60 -25.52
CA GLY A 158 1.50 13.12 -26.38
C GLY A 158 0.16 12.36 -26.32
N VAL A 159 0.05 11.33 -25.47
CA VAL A 159 -1.20 10.61 -25.20
C VAL A 159 -1.71 10.98 -23.82
N ARG A 160 -3.02 11.29 -23.74
CA ARG A 160 -3.70 11.58 -22.47
C ARG A 160 -4.18 10.30 -21.80
N LEU A 161 -3.74 10.10 -20.57
CA LEU A 161 -4.27 9.13 -19.62
C LEU A 161 -5.10 9.81 -18.54
N TRP A 162 -6.11 9.12 -18.03
CA TRP A 162 -6.86 9.56 -16.86
C TRP A 162 -6.52 8.69 -15.67
N ARG A 163 -6.14 9.33 -14.56
CA ARG A 163 -6.09 8.67 -13.26
C ARG A 163 -7.38 8.98 -12.53
N LEU A 164 -8.04 7.95 -12.06
CA LEU A 164 -9.28 8.04 -11.32
C LEU A 164 -8.99 7.58 -9.89
N GLY A 165 -9.31 8.42 -8.91
CA GLY A 165 -9.26 8.05 -7.50
C GLY A 165 -10.66 7.90 -6.97
N ILE A 166 -10.96 6.73 -6.43
CA ILE A 166 -12.23 6.42 -5.78
C ILE A 166 -11.91 6.23 -4.30
N GLU A 167 -12.57 6.98 -3.43
CA GLU A 167 -12.43 6.78 -1.98
C GLU A 167 -13.17 5.53 -1.52
N ASP A 168 -12.81 5.05 -0.33
CA ASP A 168 -13.53 3.96 0.32
C ASP A 168 -15.03 4.27 0.41
N THR A 169 -15.83 3.37 -0.17
CA THR A 169 -17.28 3.47 -0.28
C THR A 169 -17.99 3.10 1.03
N GLY A 170 -17.29 2.44 1.96
CA GLY A 170 -17.80 2.03 3.27
C GLY A 170 -17.94 3.16 4.29
N TYR A 171 -17.47 4.36 3.97
CA TYR A 171 -17.54 5.51 4.89
C TYR A 171 -18.84 6.30 4.75
N PRO A 172 -19.51 6.70 5.86
CA PRO A 172 -20.75 7.49 5.80
C PRO A 172 -20.65 8.80 5.00
N GLY A 173 -19.45 9.40 4.92
CA GLY A 173 -19.19 10.60 4.11
C GLY A 173 -19.11 10.36 2.60
N PHE A 174 -18.97 9.11 2.14
CA PHE A 174 -18.84 8.77 0.72
C PHE A 174 -20.07 9.19 -0.10
N LEU A 175 -21.28 9.03 0.44
CA LEU A 175 -22.53 9.41 -0.24
C LEU A 175 -22.69 10.93 -0.41
N GLY A 176 -21.91 11.73 0.33
CA GLY A 176 -21.89 13.20 0.23
C GLY A 176 -20.81 13.76 -0.69
N SER A 177 -19.76 12.97 -0.98
CA SER A 177 -18.72 13.36 -1.93
C SER A 177 -19.17 13.06 -3.36
N SER A 178 -19.56 14.08 -4.10
CA SER A 178 -19.91 13.91 -5.51
C SER A 178 -18.68 13.39 -6.27
N PHE A 179 -18.85 12.32 -7.06
CA PHE A 179 -18.00 12.12 -8.22
C PHE A 179 -18.08 13.40 -9.05
N GLY A 180 -16.98 14.15 -9.15
CA GLY A 180 -16.92 15.31 -10.05
C GLY A 180 -17.42 14.88 -11.43
N ASP A 181 -18.45 15.57 -11.92
CA ASP A 181 -19.31 15.23 -13.07
C ASP A 181 -18.73 14.18 -14.05
N LEU A 182 -19.09 12.91 -13.85
CA LEU A 182 -18.72 11.79 -14.73
C LEU A 182 -19.45 11.84 -16.08
N ARG A 183 -20.32 12.83 -16.32
CA ARG A 183 -21.05 13.03 -17.58
C ARG A 183 -20.19 13.51 -18.75
N ALA A 184 -18.87 13.61 -18.57
CA ALA A 184 -17.90 14.05 -19.58
C ALA A 184 -16.87 12.97 -19.97
N LEU A 185 -17.19 11.69 -19.74
CA LEU A 185 -16.52 10.55 -20.39
C LEU A 185 -17.14 10.29 -21.76
#